data_AF-A0AA37SI50-F1
#
_entry.id   AF-A0AA37SI50-F1
#
_cell.length_a   1.000
_cell.length_b   1.000
_cell.length_c   1.000
_cell.angle_alpha   90.00
_cell.angle_beta   90.00
_cell.angle_gamma   90.00
#
_symmetry.space_group_name_H-M   'P 1'
#
loop_
_entity.id
_entity.type
_entity.pdbx_description
1 polymer ?
#
loop_
_entity_poly.entity_id
_entity_poly.type
_entity_poly.pdbx_seq_one_letter_code
_entity_poly.pdbx_strand_id
1 'polypeptide(L)'
;MGFPSKINYNWAKGFPGGIASANPRRSAIPGPMGFIAGAGGVRVGAFAWVQADGVTVLNTPPATYYTVASVAVDAGGTGYAVGDTVTFSGGKATVETIATGGVVSALTIQTTSPETANPAGTGVATTTNGSGTGLTVTTTSTETASSAPTGFVLRDQTGLITTYLGESTMVLPSGFNVQLMTGGDYFAVSATTAATTGQAVYASTTDGTLQTGAAGTVPSGTTATGWVVTQGGASGAEIIISGAVAPISGSNE
;
A
#
# COMPACT_ATOMS: atom_id res chain seq x y z
N MET A 1 47.17 -42.77 8.73
CA MET A 1 46.30 -41.60 8.50
C MET A 1 44.92 -41.93 9.07
N GLY A 2 44.52 -41.26 10.15
CA GLY A 2 43.17 -41.44 10.70
C GLY A 2 42.17 -40.72 9.82
N PHE A 3 41.12 -41.43 9.38
CA PHE A 3 40.03 -40.79 8.65
C PHE A 3 39.35 -39.75 9.55
N PRO A 4 38.91 -38.60 9.00
CA PRO A 4 38.15 -37.61 9.76
C PRO A 4 36.92 -38.27 10.40
N SER A 5 36.81 -38.22 11.73
CA SER A 5 35.73 -38.86 12.50
C SER A 5 34.60 -37.91 12.90
N LYS A 6 34.67 -36.65 12.46
CA LYS A 6 33.65 -35.62 12.68
C LYS A 6 33.47 -34.80 11.42
N ILE A 7 32.22 -34.63 11.03
CA ILE A 7 31.79 -33.63 10.04
C ILE A 7 31.28 -32.44 10.85
N ASN A 8 31.81 -31.25 10.58
CA ASN A 8 31.23 -30.02 11.10
C ASN A 8 29.89 -29.80 10.39
N TYR A 9 28.79 -30.04 11.09
CA TYR A 9 27.46 -29.65 10.62
C TYR A 9 27.28 -28.15 10.84
N ASN A 10 27.61 -27.36 9.83
CA ASN A 10 27.08 -26.01 9.69
C ASN A 10 25.75 -26.11 8.94
N TRP A 11 24.64 -26.12 9.67
CA TRP A 11 23.34 -26.01 9.01
C TRP A 11 23.29 -24.72 8.20
N ALA A 12 22.75 -24.81 6.99
CA ALA A 12 22.45 -23.62 6.21
C ALA A 12 21.40 -22.81 6.98
N LYS A 13 21.83 -21.66 7.53
CA LYS A 13 20.89 -20.67 8.04
C LYS A 13 20.07 -20.16 6.85
N GLY A 14 18.78 -19.97 7.04
CA GLY A 14 17.98 -19.28 6.04
C GLY A 14 18.52 -17.88 5.81
N PHE A 15 18.06 -17.26 4.73
CA PHE A 15 18.25 -15.84 4.53
C PHE A 15 16.89 -15.20 4.30
N PRO A 16 16.66 -13.96 4.77
CA PRO A 16 15.39 -13.28 4.54
C PRO A 16 15.06 -13.17 3.05
N GLY A 17 13.79 -13.36 2.70
CA GLY A 17 13.34 -13.49 1.30
C GLY A 17 13.60 -14.86 0.70
N GLY A 18 14.32 -15.75 1.40
CA GLY A 18 14.57 -17.12 1.01
C GLY A 18 13.36 -18.02 1.23
N ILE A 19 13.34 -19.11 0.48
CA ILE A 19 12.29 -20.12 0.55
C ILE A 19 12.52 -21.01 1.77
N ALA A 20 11.48 -21.21 2.60
CA ALA A 20 11.61 -21.92 3.86
C ALA A 20 11.14 -23.39 3.84
N SER A 21 10.32 -23.79 2.87
CA SER A 21 9.81 -25.16 2.77
C SER A 21 9.63 -25.56 1.30
N ALA A 22 9.29 -26.83 1.03
CA ALA A 22 8.90 -27.32 -0.29
C ALA A 22 7.38 -27.19 -0.56
N ASN A 23 6.64 -26.45 0.27
CA ASN A 23 5.21 -26.26 0.09
C ASN A 23 4.89 -25.49 -1.19
N PRO A 24 3.65 -25.60 -1.71
CA PRO A 24 3.18 -24.79 -2.83
C PRO A 24 3.44 -23.30 -2.60
N ARG A 25 3.71 -22.58 -3.69
CA ARG A 25 3.97 -21.15 -3.66
C ARG A 25 3.10 -20.46 -4.70
N ARG A 26 2.72 -19.22 -4.40
CA ARG A 26 1.97 -18.37 -5.33
C ARG A 26 2.69 -17.05 -5.48
N SER A 27 3.02 -16.69 -6.72
CA SER A 27 3.50 -15.36 -7.07
C SER A 27 2.35 -14.47 -7.51
N ALA A 28 2.49 -13.17 -7.31
CA ALA A 28 1.66 -12.20 -8.01
C ALA A 28 1.92 -12.32 -9.51
N ILE A 29 0.86 -12.21 -10.31
CA ILE A 29 0.95 -12.26 -11.77
C ILE A 29 1.21 -10.83 -12.27
N PRO A 30 2.36 -10.55 -12.89
CA PRO A 30 2.62 -9.23 -13.43
C PRO A 30 1.85 -8.98 -14.72
N GLY A 31 1.65 -7.70 -15.03
CA GLY A 31 1.19 -7.27 -16.35
C GLY A 31 2.26 -7.48 -17.45
N PRO A 32 1.96 -7.08 -18.69
CA PRO A 32 2.84 -7.31 -19.84
C PRO A 32 4.28 -6.79 -19.71
N MET A 33 4.50 -5.78 -18.85
CA MET A 33 5.80 -5.16 -18.63
C MET A 33 6.59 -5.76 -17.45
N GLY A 34 6.04 -6.77 -16.77
CA GLY A 34 6.65 -7.27 -15.53
C GLY A 34 6.44 -6.31 -14.34
N PHE A 35 6.94 -6.71 -13.18
CA PHE A 35 7.10 -5.81 -12.04
C PHE A 35 8.53 -5.31 -11.99
N ILE A 36 8.71 -4.01 -11.79
CA ILE A 36 10.01 -3.34 -11.85
C ILE A 36 10.23 -2.56 -10.54
N ALA A 37 11.42 -2.68 -9.97
CA ALA A 37 11.81 -1.95 -8.78
C ALA A 37 11.80 -0.43 -9.05
N GLY A 38 11.07 0.32 -8.23
CA GLY A 38 10.97 1.77 -8.34
C GLY A 38 12.18 2.52 -7.80
N ALA A 39 12.02 3.84 -7.66
CA ALA A 39 13.06 4.72 -7.12
C ALA A 39 13.52 4.27 -5.73
N GLY A 40 14.84 4.29 -5.49
CA GLY A 40 15.44 3.80 -4.24
C GLY A 40 15.62 2.28 -4.16
N GLY A 41 15.09 1.53 -5.13
CA GLY A 41 15.14 0.07 -5.15
C GLY A 41 14.10 -0.58 -4.22
N VAL A 42 14.07 -1.91 -4.24
CA VAL A 42 13.13 -2.71 -3.44
C VAL A 42 13.92 -3.63 -2.50
N ARG A 43 13.58 -3.59 -1.22
CA ARG A 43 14.15 -4.44 -0.19
C ARG A 43 13.60 -5.87 -0.29
N VAL A 44 14.51 -6.82 -0.40
CA VAL A 44 14.27 -8.26 -0.37
C VAL A 44 13.97 -8.70 1.07
N GLY A 45 13.03 -9.65 1.23
CA GLY A 45 12.60 -10.11 2.54
C GLY A 45 11.68 -9.12 3.29
N ALA A 46 11.08 -8.19 2.54
CA ALA A 46 10.10 -7.22 3.02
C ALA A 46 8.83 -7.30 2.15
N PHE A 47 7.73 -6.70 2.60
CA PHE A 47 6.54 -6.53 1.79
C PHE A 47 6.69 -5.33 0.84
N ALA A 48 6.02 -5.41 -0.30
CA ALA A 48 6.02 -4.36 -1.29
C ALA A 48 4.65 -4.19 -1.95
N TRP A 49 4.45 -3.01 -2.54
CA TRP A 49 3.23 -2.62 -3.22
C TRP A 49 3.54 -2.28 -4.67
N VAL A 50 2.73 -2.83 -5.56
CA VAL A 50 2.63 -2.35 -6.93
C VAL A 50 1.93 -1.00 -6.90
N GLN A 51 2.54 -0.02 -7.55
CA GLN A 51 2.05 1.35 -7.61
C GLN A 51 0.89 1.48 -8.62
N ALA A 52 0.29 2.66 -8.68
CA ALA A 52 -0.88 2.92 -9.54
C ALA A 52 -0.64 2.69 -11.04
N ASP A 53 0.62 2.66 -11.49
CA ASP A 53 1.01 2.34 -12.86
C ASP A 53 0.94 0.84 -13.20
N GLY A 54 0.75 -0.04 -12.19
CA GLY A 54 0.68 -1.49 -12.37
C GLY A 54 2.03 -2.17 -12.63
N VAL A 55 3.14 -1.43 -12.60
CA VAL A 55 4.49 -1.91 -12.99
C VAL A 55 5.51 -1.62 -11.90
N THR A 56 5.52 -0.39 -11.39
CA THR A 56 6.50 0.03 -10.39
C THR A 56 6.19 -0.62 -9.06
N VAL A 57 7.22 -1.12 -8.39
CA VAL A 57 7.13 -1.71 -7.06
C VAL A 57 7.97 -0.89 -6.08
N LEU A 58 7.38 -0.57 -4.93
CA LEU A 58 8.05 0.10 -3.82
C LEU A 58 7.75 -0.63 -2.51
N ASN A 59 8.62 -0.49 -1.52
CA ASN A 59 8.33 -0.91 -0.15
C ASN A 59 7.48 0.10 0.63
N THR A 60 6.87 1.05 -0.07
CA THR A 60 5.86 1.96 0.47
C THR A 60 4.56 1.74 -0.27
N PRO A 61 3.41 1.84 0.42
CA PRO A 61 2.14 1.81 -0.25
C PRO A 61 2.02 2.96 -1.27
N PRO A 62 1.17 2.81 -2.30
CA PRO A 62 0.79 3.91 -3.14
C PRO A 62 0.21 5.03 -2.27
N ALA A 63 0.43 6.28 -2.68
CA ALA A 63 -0.14 7.41 -1.98
C ALA A 63 -1.67 7.25 -1.86
N THR A 64 -2.18 7.52 -0.66
CA THR A 64 -3.62 7.64 -0.43
C THR A 64 -4.11 8.92 -1.11
N TYR A 65 -5.13 8.78 -1.93
CA TYR A 65 -5.78 9.91 -2.58
C TYR A 65 -7.24 10.01 -2.14
N TYR A 66 -7.68 11.25 -1.94
CA TYR A 66 -9.06 11.60 -1.65
C TYR A 66 -9.66 12.29 -2.87
N THR A 67 -10.81 11.81 -3.33
CA THR A 67 -11.58 12.44 -4.40
C THR A 67 -12.92 12.88 -3.84
N VAL A 68 -13.35 14.11 -4.16
CA VAL A 68 -14.68 14.58 -3.77
C VAL A 68 -15.73 13.71 -4.47
N ALA A 69 -16.62 13.12 -3.70
CA ALA A 69 -17.68 12.23 -4.16
C ALA A 69 -19.04 12.93 -4.22
N SER A 70 -19.28 13.90 -3.33
CA SER A 70 -20.50 14.69 -3.33
C SER A 70 -20.28 16.09 -2.78
N VAL A 71 -21.18 17.00 -3.16
CA VAL A 71 -21.25 18.38 -2.68
C VAL A 71 -22.68 18.68 -2.31
N ALA A 72 -22.90 19.20 -1.10
CA ALA A 72 -24.21 19.63 -0.60
C ALA A 72 -24.20 21.13 -0.28
N VAL A 73 -25.30 21.83 -0.55
CA VAL A 73 -25.43 23.25 -0.20
C VAL A 73 -25.75 23.36 1.29
N ASP A 74 -24.92 24.08 2.05
CA ASP A 74 -25.18 24.38 3.46
C ASP A 74 -25.94 25.71 3.60
N ALA A 75 -25.44 26.75 2.94
CA ALA A 75 -26.08 28.06 2.85
C ALA A 75 -26.07 28.48 1.38
N GLY A 76 -27.25 28.77 0.79
CA GLY A 76 -27.37 29.00 -0.65
C GLY A 76 -26.78 30.32 -1.16
N GLY A 77 -26.44 31.26 -0.27
CA GLY A 77 -26.00 32.60 -0.63
C GLY A 77 -27.01 33.37 -1.50
N THR A 78 -26.62 34.54 -2.02
CA THR A 78 -27.45 35.34 -2.93
C THR A 78 -26.61 35.92 -4.04
N GLY A 79 -27.22 36.29 -5.18
CA GLY A 79 -26.54 36.96 -6.29
C GLY A 79 -25.82 36.01 -7.27
N TYR A 80 -26.14 34.72 -7.17
CA TYR A 80 -25.71 33.68 -8.10
C TYR A 80 -26.66 33.58 -9.30
N ALA A 81 -26.15 33.12 -10.43
CA ALA A 81 -26.90 32.73 -11.62
C ALA A 81 -26.68 31.24 -11.92
N VAL A 82 -27.66 30.61 -12.59
CA VAL A 82 -27.49 29.25 -13.10
C VAL A 82 -26.33 29.23 -14.09
N GLY A 83 -25.39 28.30 -13.91
CA GLY A 83 -24.15 28.22 -14.68
C GLY A 83 -22.93 28.84 -14.00
N ASP A 84 -23.10 29.55 -12.88
CA ASP A 84 -21.97 30.05 -12.09
C ASP A 84 -21.13 28.88 -11.55
N THR A 85 -19.81 29.04 -11.59
CA THR A 85 -18.89 28.05 -11.03
C THR A 85 -18.57 28.38 -9.58
N VAL A 86 -18.62 27.36 -8.72
CA VAL A 86 -18.25 27.37 -7.32
C VAL A 86 -17.03 26.47 -7.15
N THR A 87 -15.97 26.97 -6.54
CA THR A 87 -14.72 26.23 -6.36
C THR A 87 -14.51 25.84 -4.90
N PHE A 88 -13.99 24.64 -4.69
CA PHE A 88 -13.63 24.08 -3.38
C PHE A 88 -12.32 23.30 -3.52
N SER A 89 -11.69 22.94 -2.39
CA SER A 89 -10.50 22.09 -2.42
C SER A 89 -10.81 20.78 -3.15
N GLY A 90 -9.98 20.36 -4.11
CA GLY A 90 -10.20 19.10 -4.85
C GLY A 90 -11.27 19.13 -5.95
N GLY A 91 -11.87 20.29 -6.28
CA GLY A 91 -12.79 20.35 -7.42
C GLY A 91 -13.57 21.64 -7.65
N LYS A 92 -14.54 21.54 -8.56
CA LYS A 92 -15.47 22.60 -8.95
C LYS A 92 -16.87 22.04 -9.10
N ALA A 93 -17.88 22.84 -8.79
CA ALA A 93 -19.28 22.56 -9.08
C ALA A 93 -19.94 23.75 -9.78
N THR A 94 -20.98 23.48 -10.53
CA THR A 94 -21.79 24.48 -11.24
C THR A 94 -23.11 24.67 -10.50
N VAL A 95 -23.55 25.92 -10.34
CA VAL A 95 -24.89 26.26 -9.83
C VAL A 95 -25.93 25.75 -10.82
N GLU A 96 -26.71 24.77 -10.39
CA GLU A 96 -27.70 24.09 -11.24
C GLU A 96 -29.09 24.71 -11.07
N THR A 97 -29.48 24.99 -9.83
CA THR A 97 -30.79 25.57 -9.54
C THR A 97 -30.70 26.71 -8.52
N ILE A 98 -31.57 27.70 -8.73
CA ILE A 98 -31.78 28.82 -7.84
C ILE A 98 -33.24 28.77 -7.40
N ALA A 99 -33.45 28.66 -6.09
CA ALA A 99 -34.78 28.65 -5.50
C ALA A 99 -35.36 30.06 -5.35
N THR A 100 -36.64 30.11 -4.98
CA THR A 100 -37.35 31.35 -4.66
C THR A 100 -36.57 32.16 -3.62
N GLY A 101 -36.33 33.44 -3.90
CA GLY A 101 -35.49 34.32 -3.07
C GLY A 101 -34.04 34.44 -3.54
N GLY A 102 -33.66 33.83 -4.68
CA GLY A 102 -32.36 34.03 -5.30
C GLY A 102 -31.21 33.25 -4.65
N VAL A 103 -31.54 32.18 -3.93
CA VAL A 103 -30.59 31.33 -3.20
C VAL A 103 -30.28 30.07 -4.01
N VAL A 104 -29.03 29.62 -4.00
CA VAL A 104 -28.64 28.36 -4.63
C VAL A 104 -29.27 27.19 -3.89
N SER A 105 -29.92 26.27 -4.62
CA SER A 105 -30.54 25.08 -4.04
C SER A 105 -29.95 23.76 -4.53
N ALA A 106 -29.26 23.76 -5.67
CA ALA A 106 -28.55 22.59 -6.17
C ALA A 106 -27.28 22.98 -6.91
N LEU A 107 -26.29 22.10 -6.79
CA LEU A 107 -24.99 22.18 -7.44
C LEU A 107 -24.72 20.85 -8.13
N THR A 108 -24.20 20.90 -9.35
CA THR A 108 -23.68 19.72 -10.04
C THR A 108 -22.16 19.75 -9.99
N ILE A 109 -21.51 18.67 -9.56
CA ILE A 109 -20.05 18.56 -9.64
C ILE A 109 -19.62 18.64 -11.11
N GLN A 110 -18.71 19.56 -11.41
CA GLN A 110 -18.16 19.75 -12.75
C GLN A 110 -16.86 18.97 -12.93
N THR A 111 -15.94 19.12 -11.97
CA THR A 111 -14.63 18.46 -12.00
C THR A 111 -14.22 18.08 -10.60
N THR A 112 -13.59 16.92 -10.45
CA THR A 112 -12.91 16.49 -9.23
C THR A 112 -11.50 16.07 -9.59
N SER A 113 -10.58 16.21 -8.64
CA SER A 113 -9.20 15.77 -8.82
C SER A 113 -8.75 15.03 -7.56
N PRO A 114 -7.88 14.02 -7.70
CA PRO A 114 -7.30 13.32 -6.55
C PRO A 114 -6.42 14.27 -5.73
N GLU A 115 -6.68 14.37 -4.44
CA GLU A 115 -5.92 15.18 -3.49
C GLU A 115 -5.19 14.30 -2.47
N THR A 116 -3.99 14.71 -2.04
CA THR A 116 -3.20 13.99 -1.02
C THR A 116 -3.63 14.32 0.42
N ALA A 117 -4.37 15.41 0.60
CA ALA A 117 -5.05 15.75 1.85
C ALA A 117 -6.57 15.69 1.61
N ASN A 118 -7.32 15.23 2.60
CA ASN A 118 -8.77 15.07 2.46
C ASN A 118 -9.44 16.44 2.21
N PRO A 119 -10.08 16.68 1.04
CA PRO A 119 -10.76 17.94 0.75
C PRO A 119 -12.17 18.02 1.36
N ALA A 120 -12.61 17.01 2.13
CA ALA A 120 -13.90 17.02 2.80
C ALA A 120 -13.93 18.11 3.88
N GLY A 121 -15.02 18.86 3.94
CA GLY A 121 -15.22 19.92 4.91
C GLY A 121 -16.63 20.50 4.83
N THR A 122 -17.07 21.13 5.89
CA THR A 122 -18.34 21.87 5.96
C THR A 122 -18.06 23.37 5.84
N GLY A 123 -19.00 24.13 5.30
CA GLY A 123 -18.83 25.58 5.20
C GLY A 123 -17.80 26.01 4.15
N VAL A 124 -17.40 25.11 3.24
CA VAL A 124 -16.32 25.35 2.29
C VAL A 124 -16.88 25.92 0.99
N ALA A 125 -16.43 27.11 0.59
CA ALA A 125 -16.61 27.66 -0.76
C ALA A 125 -15.53 28.73 -0.90
N THR A 126 -14.63 28.56 -1.87
CA THR A 126 -13.38 29.35 -1.90
C THR A 126 -13.52 30.58 -2.79
N THR A 127 -14.00 30.40 -4.02
CA THR A 127 -14.31 31.50 -4.94
C THR A 127 -15.44 31.10 -5.89
N THR A 128 -16.06 32.11 -6.50
CA THR A 128 -17.10 31.93 -7.50
C THR A 128 -16.82 32.79 -8.73
N ASN A 129 -17.20 32.32 -9.92
CA ASN A 129 -17.13 33.15 -11.14
C ASN A 129 -18.27 34.18 -11.22
N GLY A 130 -19.35 33.95 -10.45
CA GLY A 130 -20.47 34.87 -10.31
C GLY A 130 -20.24 35.94 -9.24
N SER A 131 -21.12 36.95 -9.26
CA SER A 131 -21.18 38.05 -8.27
C SER A 131 -21.79 37.64 -6.91
N GLY A 132 -22.15 36.37 -6.76
CA GLY A 132 -22.84 35.88 -5.58
C GLY A 132 -21.94 35.83 -4.35
N THR A 133 -22.56 35.95 -3.18
CA THR A 133 -21.89 35.95 -1.88
C THR A 133 -22.60 35.05 -0.88
N GLY A 134 -21.85 34.51 0.08
CA GLY A 134 -22.42 33.78 1.22
C GLY A 134 -22.88 32.35 0.91
N LEU A 135 -22.54 31.81 -0.26
CA LEU A 135 -22.69 30.38 -0.52
C LEU A 135 -21.65 29.60 0.27
N THR A 136 -22.07 28.57 0.98
CA THR A 136 -21.17 27.60 1.60
C THR A 136 -21.65 26.19 1.31
N VAL A 137 -20.72 25.26 1.10
CA VAL A 137 -21.05 23.88 0.77
C VAL A 137 -20.34 22.89 1.69
N THR A 138 -20.92 21.71 1.84
CA THR A 138 -20.27 20.56 2.45
C THR A 138 -19.76 19.64 1.35
N THR A 139 -18.45 19.37 1.33
CA THR A 139 -17.82 18.38 0.46
C THR A 139 -17.65 17.05 1.20
N THR A 140 -18.05 15.95 0.58
CA THR A 140 -17.75 14.59 1.07
C THR A 140 -16.77 13.93 0.12
N SER A 141 -15.72 13.30 0.64
CA SER A 141 -14.69 12.64 -0.17
C SER A 141 -14.73 11.13 0.00
N THR A 142 -14.41 10.41 -1.07
CA THR A 142 -14.04 9.00 -1.04
C THR A 142 -12.52 8.87 -0.94
N GLU A 143 -12.06 8.02 -0.03
CA GLU A 143 -10.65 7.67 0.11
C GLU A 143 -10.33 6.44 -0.75
N THR A 144 -9.29 6.51 -1.55
CA THR A 144 -8.64 5.31 -2.07
C THR A 144 -7.69 4.80 -1.00
N ALA A 145 -8.18 3.91 -0.14
CA ALA A 145 -7.39 3.38 0.97
C ALA A 145 -6.13 2.67 0.45
N SER A 146 -5.00 2.88 1.13
CA SER A 146 -3.79 2.09 0.92
C SER A 146 -4.12 0.62 1.18
N SER A 147 -4.12 -0.19 0.12
CA SER A 147 -4.45 -1.60 0.20
C SER A 147 -3.37 -2.42 0.91
N ALA A 148 -3.72 -3.66 1.28
CA ALA A 148 -2.75 -4.66 1.73
C ALA A 148 -1.60 -4.78 0.71
N PRO A 149 -0.36 -5.09 1.16
CA PRO A 149 0.78 -5.25 0.26
C PRO A 149 0.48 -6.26 -0.83
N THR A 150 0.95 -5.98 -2.04
CA THR A 150 0.74 -6.85 -3.19
C THR A 150 1.46 -8.19 -3.00
N GLY A 151 2.59 -8.21 -2.30
CA GLY A 151 3.25 -9.45 -1.92
C GLY A 151 4.56 -9.26 -1.16
N PHE A 152 5.16 -10.38 -0.79
CA PHE A 152 6.47 -10.48 -0.16
C PHE A 152 7.57 -10.59 -1.21
N VAL A 153 8.65 -9.81 -1.07
CA VAL A 153 9.73 -9.76 -2.05
C VAL A 153 10.65 -10.96 -1.88
N LEU A 154 10.66 -11.83 -2.90
CA LEU A 154 11.50 -13.03 -2.95
C LEU A 154 12.97 -12.67 -3.15
N ARG A 155 13.87 -13.48 -2.59
CA ARG A 155 15.28 -13.50 -2.96
C ARG A 155 15.49 -14.45 -4.14
N ASP A 156 15.67 -13.90 -5.33
CA ASP A 156 15.90 -14.64 -6.59
C ASP A 156 17.34 -14.51 -7.14
N GLN A 157 18.27 -14.05 -6.30
CA GLN A 157 19.69 -13.81 -6.64
C GLN A 157 19.94 -12.75 -7.74
N THR A 158 19.00 -11.84 -7.98
CA THR A 158 19.19 -10.71 -8.92
C THR A 158 19.82 -9.45 -8.29
N GLY A 159 20.16 -9.51 -6.99
CA GLY A 159 20.72 -8.37 -6.25
C GLY A 159 22.14 -8.01 -6.71
N LEU A 160 22.33 -6.77 -7.16
CA LEU A 160 23.63 -6.21 -7.52
C LEU A 160 24.17 -5.32 -6.39
N ILE A 161 25.40 -5.55 -5.95
CA ILE A 161 26.07 -4.69 -4.97
C ILE A 161 26.64 -3.48 -5.70
N THR A 162 25.94 -2.35 -5.61
CA THR A 162 26.35 -1.08 -6.26
C THR A 162 27.16 -0.16 -5.34
N THR A 163 27.17 -0.42 -4.04
CA THR A 163 27.95 0.33 -3.05
C THR A 163 29.43 -0.02 -3.15
N TYR A 164 30.29 0.99 -3.27
CA TYR A 164 31.75 0.79 -3.26
C TYR A 164 32.19 0.14 -1.93
N LEU A 165 32.96 -0.96 -2.01
CA LEU A 165 33.34 -1.83 -0.88
C LEU A 165 32.15 -2.51 -0.17
N GLY A 166 30.97 -2.59 -0.80
CA GLY A 166 29.86 -3.37 -0.28
C GLY A 166 30.16 -4.87 -0.35
N GLU A 167 29.91 -5.58 0.76
CA GLU A 167 30.09 -7.04 0.83
C GLU A 167 28.78 -7.81 0.61
N SER A 168 27.63 -7.15 0.83
CA SER A 168 26.30 -7.71 0.60
C SER A 168 25.26 -6.61 0.40
N THR A 169 24.13 -6.96 -0.22
CA THR A 169 22.95 -6.09 -0.30
C THR A 169 21.68 -6.93 -0.14
N MET A 170 20.67 -6.33 0.48
CA MET A 170 19.29 -6.82 0.50
C MET A 170 18.37 -5.90 -0.30
N VAL A 171 18.93 -4.99 -1.09
CA VAL A 171 18.19 -4.06 -1.93
C VAL A 171 18.41 -4.44 -3.38
N LEU A 172 17.32 -4.70 -4.08
CA LEU A 172 17.27 -4.82 -5.52
C LEU A 172 17.28 -3.40 -6.12
N PRO A 173 18.26 -3.02 -6.96
CA PRO A 173 18.33 -1.67 -7.49
C PRO A 173 17.12 -1.30 -8.35
N SER A 174 16.85 -0.01 -8.47
CA SER A 174 15.79 0.51 -9.35
C SER A 174 15.97 0.03 -10.78
N GLY A 175 14.86 -0.31 -11.46
CA GLY A 175 14.85 -0.76 -12.85
C GLY A 175 15.02 -2.28 -13.03
N PHE A 176 15.33 -3.03 -11.97
CA PHE A 176 15.40 -4.49 -12.02
C PHE A 176 14.02 -5.13 -11.82
N ASN A 177 13.84 -6.33 -12.37
CA ASN A 177 12.61 -7.11 -12.23
C ASN A 177 12.41 -7.60 -10.78
N VAL A 178 11.20 -7.46 -10.26
CA VAL A 178 10.84 -7.89 -8.90
C VAL A 178 9.89 -9.07 -8.98
N GLN A 179 10.16 -10.12 -8.20
CA GLN A 179 9.20 -11.20 -7.99
C GLN A 179 8.51 -11.04 -6.62
N LEU A 180 7.18 -10.88 -6.66
CA LEU A 180 6.34 -10.77 -5.47
C LEU A 180 5.61 -12.08 -5.21
N MET A 181 5.64 -12.54 -3.96
CA MET A 181 4.97 -13.75 -3.50
C MET A 181 3.70 -13.39 -2.73
N THR A 182 2.58 -13.95 -3.14
CA THR A 182 1.27 -13.79 -2.47
C THR A 182 0.98 -14.95 -1.52
N GLY A 183 1.72 -16.06 -1.64
CA GLY A 183 1.61 -17.20 -0.72
C GLY A 183 2.80 -18.17 -0.78
N GLY A 184 2.84 -19.07 0.20
CA GLY A 184 3.93 -20.01 0.45
C GLY A 184 4.71 -19.67 1.74
N ASP A 185 5.78 -20.43 1.99
CA ASP A 185 6.60 -20.26 3.20
C ASP A 185 7.95 -19.61 2.89
N TYR A 186 8.26 -18.53 3.60
CA TYR A 186 9.50 -17.79 3.41
C TYR A 186 10.17 -17.46 4.74
N PHE A 187 11.49 -17.38 4.68
CA PHE A 187 12.29 -16.82 5.74
C PHE A 187 12.13 -15.30 5.76
N ALA A 188 11.87 -14.76 6.94
CA ALA A 188 11.74 -13.32 7.18
C ALA A 188 12.45 -12.95 8.49
N VAL A 189 12.57 -11.66 8.76
CA VAL A 189 13.09 -11.16 10.03
C VAL A 189 12.07 -10.20 10.62
N SER A 190 11.68 -10.47 11.86
CA SER A 190 10.94 -9.50 12.68
C SER A 190 11.97 -8.62 13.38
N ALA A 191 12.14 -7.38 12.92
CA ALA A 191 13.26 -6.54 13.37
C ALA A 191 13.08 -6.01 14.80
N THR A 192 11.84 -5.66 15.17
CA THR A 192 11.53 -4.86 16.36
C THR A 192 10.78 -5.62 17.46
N THR A 193 10.18 -6.77 17.14
CA THR A 193 9.41 -7.58 18.08
C THR A 193 9.86 -9.03 18.04
N ALA A 194 9.91 -9.67 19.21
CA ALA A 194 9.98 -11.13 19.25
C ALA A 194 8.70 -11.70 18.62
N ALA A 195 8.87 -12.63 17.69
CA ALA A 195 7.78 -13.27 16.98
C ALA A 195 7.44 -14.60 17.65
N THR A 196 6.17 -14.81 17.94
CA THR A 196 5.65 -16.09 18.43
C THR A 196 4.85 -16.76 17.33
N THR A 197 4.97 -18.09 17.21
CA THR A 197 4.17 -18.87 16.26
C THR A 197 2.67 -18.60 16.46
N GLY A 198 1.93 -18.44 15.37
CA GLY A 198 0.51 -18.11 15.34
C GLY A 198 0.20 -16.62 15.35
N GLN A 199 1.19 -15.74 15.52
CA GLN A 199 0.97 -14.30 15.38
C GLN A 199 0.65 -13.92 13.93
N ALA A 200 -0.17 -12.88 13.78
CA ALA A 200 -0.40 -12.25 12.49
C ALA A 200 0.80 -11.39 12.11
N VAL A 201 1.03 -11.31 10.81
CA VAL A 201 2.09 -10.51 10.20
C VAL A 201 1.50 -9.22 9.64
N TYR A 202 2.19 -8.13 9.93
CA TYR A 202 1.86 -6.78 9.48
C TYR A 202 3.04 -6.20 8.71
N ALA A 203 2.75 -5.38 7.70
CA ALA A 203 3.76 -4.68 6.92
C ALA A 203 3.79 -3.21 7.32
N SER A 204 4.97 -2.70 7.67
CA SER A 204 5.21 -1.27 7.86
C SER A 204 4.88 -0.51 6.59
N THR A 205 4.06 0.54 6.69
CA THR A 205 3.74 1.42 5.56
C THR A 205 4.87 2.40 5.25
N THR A 206 5.94 2.42 6.05
CA THR A 206 7.10 3.30 5.83
C THR A 206 8.14 2.67 4.93
N ASP A 207 8.36 1.36 5.04
CA ASP A 207 9.49 0.66 4.42
C ASP A 207 9.25 -0.82 4.14
N GLY A 208 8.01 -1.30 4.31
CA GLY A 208 7.62 -2.68 4.03
C GLY A 208 8.19 -3.71 4.98
N THR A 209 8.90 -3.29 6.03
CA THR A 209 9.43 -4.22 7.04
C THR A 209 8.32 -4.96 7.76
N LEU A 210 8.64 -6.17 8.19
CA LEU A 210 7.70 -7.04 8.87
C LEU A 210 7.61 -6.68 10.36
N GLN A 211 6.38 -6.62 10.87
CA GLN A 211 6.06 -6.58 12.30
C GLN A 211 5.09 -7.71 12.64
N THR A 212 5.15 -8.22 13.86
CA THR A 212 4.27 -9.29 14.33
C THR A 212 3.39 -8.82 15.47
N GLY A 213 2.17 -9.35 15.55
CA GLY A 213 1.22 -8.97 16.58
C GLY A 213 0.08 -9.97 16.74
N ALA A 214 -0.79 -9.71 17.72
CA ALA A 214 -2.01 -10.49 17.90
C ALA A 214 -2.95 -10.26 16.70
N ALA A 215 -3.52 -11.35 16.18
CA ALA A 215 -4.46 -11.27 15.06
C ALA A 215 -5.64 -10.34 15.38
N GLY A 216 -6.06 -9.55 14.39
CA GLY A 216 -7.18 -8.61 14.52
C GLY A 216 -6.84 -7.24 15.13
N THR A 217 -5.65 -7.05 15.72
CA THR A 217 -5.20 -5.74 16.22
C THR A 217 -4.03 -5.25 15.38
N VAL A 218 -4.29 -4.36 14.42
CA VAL A 218 -3.26 -3.81 13.51
C VAL A 218 -2.39 -2.79 14.27
N PRO A 219 -1.06 -2.99 14.37
CA PRO A 219 -0.16 -1.97 14.94
C PRO A 219 -0.18 -0.65 14.15
N SER A 220 0.02 0.47 14.83
CA SER A 220 0.08 1.80 14.19
C SER A 220 1.20 1.88 13.15
N GLY A 221 0.94 2.51 12.00
CA GLY A 221 1.93 2.62 10.91
C GLY A 221 2.16 1.32 10.15
N THR A 222 1.24 0.35 10.29
CA THR A 222 1.28 -0.92 9.56
C THR A 222 -0.04 -1.23 8.89
N THR A 223 -0.01 -2.19 7.97
CA THR A 223 -1.20 -2.77 7.37
C THR A 223 -1.17 -4.30 7.48
N ALA A 224 -2.35 -4.91 7.54
CA ALA A 224 -2.49 -6.35 7.63
C ALA A 224 -2.13 -7.02 6.29
N THR A 225 -1.30 -8.06 6.34
CA THR A 225 -0.86 -8.77 5.13
C THR A 225 -1.66 -10.06 4.88
N GLY A 226 -2.29 -10.61 5.92
CA GLY A 226 -2.94 -11.93 5.87
C GLY A 226 -1.98 -13.10 6.07
N TRP A 227 -0.70 -12.83 6.37
CA TRP A 227 0.32 -13.85 6.65
C TRP A 227 0.38 -14.18 8.14
N VAL A 228 0.89 -15.37 8.45
CA VAL A 228 1.04 -15.86 9.82
C VAL A 228 2.46 -16.32 10.08
N VAL A 229 2.93 -16.16 11.32
CA VAL A 229 4.21 -16.70 11.77
C VAL A 229 4.03 -18.20 12.03
N THR A 230 4.77 -19.06 11.33
CA THR A 230 4.75 -20.52 11.56
C THR A 230 5.92 -20.98 12.42
N GLN A 231 7.06 -20.29 12.35
CA GLN A 231 8.18 -20.47 13.26
C GLN A 231 8.61 -19.12 13.84
N GLY A 232 8.43 -18.95 15.16
CA GLY A 232 8.83 -17.75 15.89
C GLY A 232 10.33 -17.66 16.16
N GLY A 233 10.75 -16.51 16.72
CA GLY A 233 12.13 -16.18 17.04
C GLY A 233 12.25 -14.90 17.85
N ALA A 234 13.43 -14.65 18.44
CA ALA A 234 13.72 -13.40 19.12
C ALA A 234 13.72 -12.21 18.13
N SER A 235 13.68 -10.97 18.65
CA SER A 235 13.82 -9.78 17.81
C SER A 235 15.11 -9.83 17.00
N GLY A 236 15.02 -9.54 15.69
CA GLY A 236 16.14 -9.63 14.76
C GLY A 236 16.55 -11.06 14.38
N ALA A 237 15.92 -12.09 14.95
CA ALA A 237 16.13 -13.46 14.53
C ALA A 237 15.36 -13.76 13.24
N GLU A 238 15.84 -14.77 12.53
CA GLU A 238 15.13 -15.31 11.38
C GLU A 238 13.92 -16.13 11.85
N ILE A 239 12.81 -15.92 11.17
CA ILE A 239 11.51 -16.54 11.42
C ILE A 239 10.99 -17.14 10.11
N ILE A 240 10.01 -18.03 10.21
CA ILE A 240 9.26 -18.51 9.04
C ILE A 240 7.85 -17.91 9.08
N ILE A 241 7.46 -17.32 7.96
CA ILE A 241 6.10 -16.84 7.72
C ILE A 241 5.45 -17.66 6.61
N SER A 242 4.15 -17.85 6.72
CA SER A 242 3.35 -18.56 5.74
C SER A 242 2.20 -17.68 5.26
N GLY A 243 2.05 -17.60 3.95
CA GLY A 243 0.92 -16.97 3.27
C GLY A 243 0.03 -18.04 2.66
N ALA A 244 -1.28 -17.90 2.81
CA ALA A 244 -2.24 -18.88 2.31
C ALA A 244 -2.11 -19.08 0.79
N VAL A 245 -2.04 -20.33 0.36
CA VAL A 245 -2.09 -20.72 -1.05
C VAL A 245 -3.46 -21.32 -1.34
N ALA A 246 -4.52 -20.54 -1.14
CA ALA A 246 -5.87 -20.96 -1.53
C ALA A 246 -5.91 -21.22 -3.05
N PRO A 247 -6.79 -22.11 -3.57
CA PRO A 247 -7.04 -22.21 -5.01
C PRO A 247 -7.50 -20.87 -5.58
N ILE A 248 -7.37 -20.67 -6.90
CA ILE A 248 -7.94 -19.47 -7.53
C ILE A 248 -9.43 -19.42 -7.19
N SER A 249 -9.91 -18.31 -6.61
CA SER A 249 -11.35 -18.11 -6.47
C SER A 249 -11.91 -17.92 -7.89
N GLY A 250 -12.47 -18.98 -8.47
CA GLY A 250 -13.04 -18.96 -9.83
C GLY A 250 -12.66 -20.12 -10.75
N SER A 251 -11.96 -21.18 -10.31
CA SER A 251 -12.02 -22.45 -11.05
C SER A 251 -13.33 -23.15 -10.71
N ASN A 252 -14.38 -22.77 -11.43
CA ASN A 252 -15.63 -23.50 -11.46
C ASN A 252 -15.36 -24.80 -12.21
N GLU A 253 -15.11 -25.88 -11.47
CA GLU A 253 -15.77 -27.15 -11.79
C GLU A 253 -17.00 -27.28 -10.89
#